data_AF-A0A438CCL8-F1
#
_entry.id   AF-A0A438CCL8-F1
#
_cell.length_a   1.000
_cell.length_b   1.000
_cell.length_c   1.000
_cell.angle_alpha   90.00
_cell.angle_beta   90.00
_cell.angle_gamma   90.00
#
_symmetry.space_group_name_H-M   'P 1'
#
loop_
_entity.id
_entity.type
_entity.pdbx_description
1 polymer ?
#
loop_
_entity_poly.entity_id
_entity_poly.type
_entity_poly.pdbx_seq_one_letter_code
_entity_poly.pdbx_strand_id
1 'polypeptide(L)'
;MVESSRDWLEKLPFALWAYRTSFCTFTGATPYSLVYGMEVVWPVETKMVSLRVALEQKRAKTRPFQKEDLVLKILRGLVGDPRGKFRPSWSGPYVIRELTPRGATWLTDLHGNRFLEPTNVD
;
A
#
# COMPACT_ATOMS: atom_id res chain seq x y z
N MET A 1 -44.48 -4.81 -11.22
CA MET A 1 -43.21 -4.27 -10.70
C MET A 1 -42.65 -3.35 -11.77
N VAL A 2 -42.74 -2.04 -11.58
CA VAL A 2 -42.31 -1.04 -12.58
C VAL A 2 -40.81 -0.82 -12.35
N GLU A 3 -39.97 -1.35 -13.23
CA GLU A 3 -38.54 -1.05 -13.21
C GLU A 3 -38.34 0.41 -13.64
N SER A 4 -37.73 1.19 -12.77
CA SER A 4 -37.42 2.59 -13.04
C SER A 4 -36.12 2.68 -13.84
N SER A 5 -35.94 3.74 -14.64
CA SER A 5 -34.72 3.96 -15.44
C SER A 5 -33.43 4.03 -14.59
N ARG A 6 -33.54 4.26 -13.27
CA ARG A 6 -32.40 4.28 -12.35
C ARG A 6 -31.89 2.89 -12.01
N ASP A 7 -32.76 1.89 -12.03
CA ASP A 7 -32.40 0.50 -11.70
C ASP A 7 -31.48 -0.10 -12.77
N TRP A 8 -31.53 0.44 -14.01
CA TRP A 8 -30.62 0.07 -15.08
C TRP A 8 -29.18 0.50 -14.84
N LEU A 9 -28.95 1.64 -14.18
CA LEU A 9 -27.59 2.11 -13.85
C LEU A 9 -26.92 1.17 -12.84
N GLU A 10 -27.68 0.64 -11.88
CA GLU A 10 -27.18 -0.35 -10.92
C GLU A 10 -26.92 -1.71 -11.59
N LYS A 11 -27.73 -2.08 -12.59
CA LYS A 11 -27.58 -3.34 -13.34
C LYS A 11 -26.54 -3.29 -14.47
N LEU A 12 -26.19 -2.09 -14.94
CA LEU A 12 -25.24 -1.86 -16.03
C LEU A 12 -23.88 -2.54 -15.82
N PRO A 13 -23.20 -2.42 -14.67
CA PRO A 13 -21.92 -3.11 -14.47
C PRO A 13 -22.05 -4.64 -14.54
N PHE A 14 -23.17 -5.21 -14.10
CA PHE A 14 -23.42 -6.65 -14.19
C PHE A 14 -23.69 -7.10 -15.62
N ALA A 15 -24.47 -6.33 -16.39
CA ALA A 15 -24.74 -6.61 -17.80
C ALA A 15 -23.46 -6.52 -18.65
N LEU A 16 -22.66 -5.48 -18.45
CA LEU A 16 -21.35 -5.34 -19.10
C LEU A 16 -20.40 -6.46 -18.72
N TRP A 17 -20.41 -6.89 -17.45
CA TRP A 17 -19.60 -8.01 -17.00
C TRP A 17 -20.00 -9.31 -17.70
N ALA A 18 -21.29 -9.64 -17.71
CA ALA A 18 -21.81 -10.83 -18.39
C ALA A 18 -21.52 -10.82 -19.89
N TYR A 19 -21.58 -9.65 -20.54
CA TYR A 19 -21.19 -9.52 -21.95
C TYR A 19 -19.71 -9.81 -22.16
N ARG A 20 -18.82 -9.30 -21.30
CA ARG A 20 -17.37 -9.49 -21.42
C ARG A 20 -16.90 -10.92 -21.16
N THR A 21 -17.58 -11.65 -20.29
CA THR A 21 -17.21 -13.01 -19.86
C THR A 21 -18.00 -14.12 -20.54
N SER A 22 -19.10 -13.80 -21.23
CA SER A 22 -19.85 -14.82 -21.96
C SER A 22 -19.12 -15.28 -23.22
N PHE A 23 -19.25 -16.57 -23.52
CA PHE A 23 -18.72 -17.15 -24.74
C PHE A 23 -19.53 -16.65 -25.94
N CYS A 24 -18.84 -16.05 -26.91
CA CYS A 24 -19.46 -15.75 -28.20
C CYS A 24 -19.35 -16.97 -29.11
N THR A 25 -20.49 -17.48 -29.59
CA THR A 25 -20.56 -18.66 -30.46
C THR A 25 -19.92 -18.45 -31.84
N PHE A 26 -19.80 -17.19 -32.29
CA PHE A 26 -19.23 -16.84 -33.59
C PHE A 26 -17.69 -16.87 -33.59
N THR A 27 -17.05 -16.35 -32.55
CA THR A 27 -15.58 -16.31 -32.43
C THR A 27 -15.01 -17.45 -31.59
N GLY A 28 -15.85 -18.20 -30.87
CA GLY A 28 -15.41 -19.25 -29.95
C GLY A 28 -14.64 -18.73 -28.73
N ALA A 29 -14.62 -17.41 -28.54
CA ALA A 29 -13.85 -16.74 -27.49
C ALA A 29 -14.73 -15.71 -26.77
N THR A 30 -14.35 -15.39 -25.53
CA THR A 30 -14.99 -14.30 -24.79
C THR A 30 -14.52 -12.94 -25.34
N PRO A 31 -15.39 -11.90 -25.37
CA PRO A 31 -14.97 -10.57 -25.82
C PRO A 31 -13.75 -10.03 -25.07
N TYR A 32 -13.58 -10.37 -23.79
CA TYR A 32 -12.41 -10.00 -23.01
C TYR A 32 -11.12 -10.69 -23.50
N SER A 33 -11.17 -11.98 -23.82
CA SER A 33 -10.02 -12.73 -24.34
C SER A 33 -9.51 -12.15 -25.65
N LEU A 34 -10.41 -11.63 -26.49
CA LEU A 34 -10.02 -10.95 -27.73
C LEU A 34 -9.28 -9.63 -27.50
N VAL A 35 -9.61 -8.90 -26.42
CA VAL A 35 -8.99 -7.60 -26.11
C VAL A 35 -7.65 -7.76 -25.38
N TYR A 36 -7.57 -8.70 -24.44
CA TYR A 36 -6.43 -8.83 -23.53
C TYR A 36 -5.58 -10.08 -23.77
N GLY A 37 -6.00 -10.99 -24.65
CA GLY A 37 -5.27 -12.22 -24.99
C GLY A 37 -5.28 -13.29 -23.88
N MET A 38 -6.13 -13.16 -22.86
CA MET A 38 -6.28 -14.13 -21.77
C MET A 38 -7.74 -14.27 -21.35
N GLU A 39 -8.15 -15.43 -20.85
CA GLU A 39 -9.47 -15.60 -20.27
C GLU A 39 -9.63 -14.80 -18.96
N VAL A 40 -10.85 -14.35 -18.68
CA VAL A 40 -11.15 -13.61 -17.44
C VAL A 40 -11.03 -14.57 -16.26
N VAL A 41 -9.93 -14.44 -15.51
CA VAL A 41 -9.80 -15.06 -14.19
C VAL A 41 -10.55 -14.17 -13.20
N TRP A 42 -11.58 -14.71 -12.55
CA TRP A 42 -12.33 -13.97 -11.55
C TRP A 42 -11.40 -13.54 -10.39
N PRO A 43 -11.53 -12.31 -9.88
CA PRO A 43 -10.72 -11.74 -8.81
C PRO A 43 -10.95 -12.38 -7.43
N VAL A 44 -10.92 -13.72 -7.32
CA VAL A 44 -10.65 -14.36 -6.03
C VAL A 44 -9.32 -13.84 -5.46
N GLU A 45 -8.38 -13.47 -6.33
CA GLU A 45 -7.10 -12.83 -6.01
C GLU A 45 -7.22 -11.35 -5.56
N THR A 46 -8.27 -10.62 -5.92
CA THR A 46 -8.43 -9.21 -5.47
C THR A 46 -9.05 -9.14 -4.07
N LYS A 47 -9.86 -10.13 -3.67
CA LYS A 47 -10.33 -10.27 -2.29
C LYS A 47 -9.35 -11.01 -1.39
N MET A 48 -8.55 -11.93 -1.94
CA MET A 48 -7.41 -12.50 -1.23
C MET A 48 -6.25 -11.53 -1.28
N VAL A 49 -6.25 -10.55 -0.36
CA VAL A 49 -4.97 -9.98 0.09
C VAL A 49 -4.07 -11.16 0.40
N SER A 50 -2.98 -11.32 -0.36
CA SER A 50 -2.13 -12.51 -0.25
C SER A 50 -1.83 -12.82 1.22
N LEU A 51 -1.81 -14.11 1.61
CA LEU A 51 -1.60 -14.49 3.02
C LEU A 51 -0.35 -13.84 3.62
N ARG A 52 0.67 -13.58 2.78
CA ARG A 52 1.87 -12.82 3.15
C ARG A 52 1.53 -11.37 3.51
N VAL A 53 0.86 -10.62 2.63
CA VAL A 53 0.47 -9.23 2.91
C VAL A 53 -0.48 -9.16 4.12
N ALA A 54 -1.42 -10.09 4.26
CA ALA A 54 -2.32 -10.15 5.40
C ALA A 54 -1.59 -10.48 6.72
N LEU A 55 -0.57 -11.35 6.68
CA LEU A 55 0.26 -11.68 7.85
C LEU A 55 1.14 -10.51 8.26
N GLU A 56 1.76 -9.81 7.31
CA GLU A 56 2.57 -8.63 7.59
C GLU A 56 1.72 -7.50 8.20
N GLN A 57 0.51 -7.27 7.67
CA GLN A 57 -0.45 -6.32 8.24
C GLN A 57 -0.88 -6.71 9.67
N LYS A 58 -1.06 -8.00 9.95
CA LYS A 58 -1.39 -8.49 11.32
C LYS A 58 -0.22 -8.40 12.29
N ARG A 59 1.02 -8.46 11.80
CA ARG A 59 2.24 -8.36 12.63
C ARG A 59 2.63 -6.91 12.92
N ALA A 60 2.35 -6.00 12.00
CA ALA A 60 2.56 -4.57 12.19
C ALA A 60 1.58 -4.04 13.25
N LYS A 61 2.01 -4.01 14.50
CA LYS A 61 1.30 -3.28 15.56
C LYS A 61 1.57 -1.80 15.36
N THR A 62 0.59 -1.07 14.85
CA THR A 62 0.64 0.41 14.79
C THR A 62 0.63 0.95 16.21
N ARG A 63 1.81 1.17 16.79
CA ARG A 63 1.96 1.93 18.04
C ARG A 63 2.05 3.41 17.68
N PRO A 64 1.15 4.27 18.17
CA PRO A 64 1.29 5.71 17.96
C PRO A 64 2.55 6.19 18.68
N PHE A 65 3.41 6.89 17.97
CA PHE A 65 4.61 7.49 18.56
C PHE A 65 4.22 8.50 19.65
N GLN A 66 4.92 8.45 20.77
CA GLN A 66 4.78 9.42 21.86
C GLN A 66 5.97 10.37 21.87
N LYS A 67 5.76 11.57 22.43
CA LYS A 67 6.86 12.45 22.80
C LYS A 67 7.75 11.72 23.81
N GLU A 68 9.06 11.78 23.59
CA GLU A 68 10.15 11.08 24.30
C GLU A 68 10.37 9.60 23.91
N ASP A 69 9.60 9.05 22.95
CA ASP A 69 9.92 7.72 22.44
C ASP A 69 11.26 7.70 21.69
N LEU A 70 11.99 6.60 21.86
CA LEU A 70 13.26 6.33 21.20
C LEU A 70 13.01 5.67 19.84
N VAL A 71 13.56 6.24 18.76
CA VAL A 71 13.32 5.80 17.38
C VAL A 71 14.61 5.71 16.55
N LEU A 72 14.57 4.86 15.53
CA LEU A 72 15.65 4.68 14.56
C LEU A 72 15.25 5.31 13.22
N LYS A 73 16.18 6.02 12.57
CA LYS A 73 15.95 6.65 11.27
C LYS A 73 16.46 5.77 10.14
N ILE A 74 15.64 5.52 9.12
CA ILE A 74 16.07 4.76 7.94
C ILE A 74 17.03 5.60 7.11
N LEU A 75 18.19 5.03 6.76
CA LEU A 75 19.14 5.62 5.81
C LEU A 75 18.77 5.18 4.38
N ARG A 76 17.71 5.76 3.79
CA ARG A 76 17.38 5.52 2.37
C ARG A 76 18.32 6.33 1.47
N GLY A 77 18.87 5.70 0.42
CA GLY A 77 19.54 6.41 -0.68
C GLY A 77 21.07 6.56 -0.60
N LEU A 78 21.76 6.05 0.43
CA LEU A 78 23.23 5.93 0.43
C LEU A 78 23.68 4.71 -0.39
N VAL A 79 23.36 4.74 -1.68
CA VAL A 79 23.81 3.76 -2.67
C VAL A 79 25.26 4.07 -3.01
N GLY A 80 26.19 3.19 -2.64
CA GLY A 80 27.62 3.29 -3.03
C GLY A 80 28.65 3.46 -1.90
N ASP A 81 28.29 3.27 -0.62
CA ASP A 81 29.27 3.34 0.47
C ASP A 81 30.21 2.11 0.49
N PRO A 82 31.54 2.29 0.64
CA PRO A 82 32.52 1.20 0.58
C PRO A 82 32.36 0.11 1.66
N ARG A 83 31.58 0.35 2.74
CA ARG A 83 31.29 -0.68 3.75
C ARG A 83 30.35 -1.80 3.27
N GLY A 84 29.74 -1.66 2.09
CA GLY A 84 28.99 -2.74 1.45
C GLY A 84 27.82 -3.29 2.27
N LYS A 85 27.51 -4.58 2.10
CA LYS A 85 26.30 -5.26 2.60
C LYS A 85 26.15 -5.29 4.14
N PHE A 86 27.18 -4.91 4.89
CA PHE A 86 27.19 -4.98 6.36
C PHE A 86 26.90 -3.63 7.05
N ARG A 87 26.46 -2.62 6.30
CA ARG A 87 26.04 -1.36 6.90
C ARG A 87 24.66 -1.51 7.55
N PRO A 88 24.46 -0.98 8.77
CA PRO A 88 23.13 -0.80 9.31
C PRO A 88 22.30 0.07 8.36
N SER A 89 21.09 -0.38 8.03
CA SER A 89 20.12 0.42 7.25
C SER A 89 19.43 1.51 8.08
N TRP A 90 19.81 1.63 9.35
CA TRP A 90 19.22 2.52 10.35
C TRP A 90 20.31 3.35 11.03
N SER A 91 20.02 4.62 11.32
CA SER A 91 20.84 5.49 12.17
C SER A 91 20.11 5.84 13.46
N GLY A 92 20.88 6.23 14.48
CA GLY A 92 20.35 6.53 15.81
C GLY A 92 20.52 5.35 16.75
N PRO A 93 20.21 5.56 18.02
CA PRO A 93 18.90 5.99 18.49
C PRO A 93 18.68 7.51 18.61
N TYR A 94 17.46 7.96 18.33
CA TYR A 94 17.00 9.35 18.49
C TYR A 94 15.78 9.43 19.39
N VAL A 95 15.56 10.58 20.02
CA VAL A 95 14.39 10.86 20.87
C VAL A 95 13.42 11.79 20.12
N ILE A 96 12.13 11.45 20.10
CA ILE A 96 11.08 12.32 19.57
C ILE A 96 10.83 13.45 20.56
N ARG A 97 11.07 14.72 20.18
CA ARG A 97 10.72 15.87 21.05
C ARG A 97 9.34 16.44 20.77
N GLU A 98 8.91 16.37 19.53
CA GLU A 98 7.66 16.99 19.11
C GLU A 98 7.09 16.26 17.89
N LEU A 99 5.77 16.07 17.94
CA LEU A 99 4.96 15.43 16.91
C LEU A 99 4.09 16.51 16.29
N THR A 100 4.27 16.75 15.00
CA THR A 100 3.40 17.64 14.24
C THR A 100 2.15 16.86 13.82
N PRO A 101 0.94 17.46 13.85
CA PRO A 101 -0.29 16.81 13.38
C PRO A 101 -0.24 16.34 11.92
N ARG A 102 0.72 16.86 11.14
CA ARG A 102 0.97 16.51 9.74
C ARG A 102 1.88 15.29 9.55
N GLY A 103 2.21 14.55 10.61
CA GLY A 103 3.05 13.35 10.50
C GLY A 103 4.55 13.64 10.41
N ALA A 104 5.02 14.80 10.85
CA ALA A 104 6.44 15.14 10.90
C ALA A 104 6.94 15.21 12.35
N THR A 105 8.13 14.64 12.62
CA THR A 105 8.74 14.59 13.95
C THR A 105 10.04 15.36 14.05
N TRP A 106 10.21 16.07 15.17
CA TRP A 106 11.51 16.64 15.55
C TRP A 106 12.30 15.63 16.36
N LEU A 107 13.43 15.20 15.79
CA LEU A 107 14.34 14.26 16.44
C LEU A 107 15.47 14.99 17.16
N THR A 108 15.86 14.44 18.30
CA THR A 108 17.04 14.88 19.05
C THR A 108 17.97 13.70 19.24
N ASP A 109 19.27 13.94 19.09
CA ASP A 109 20.27 12.94 19.43
C ASP A 109 20.33 12.74 20.96
N LEU A 110 20.92 11.63 21.41
CA LEU A 110 21.10 11.33 22.84
C LEU A 110 21.87 12.44 23.59
N HIS A 111 22.67 13.22 22.86
CA HIS A 111 23.44 14.34 23.38
C HIS A 111 22.66 15.67 23.46
N GLY A 112 21.37 15.68 23.11
CA GLY A 112 20.51 16.87 23.21
C GLY A 112 20.55 17.80 21.98
N ASN A 113 21.33 17.45 20.95
CA ASN A 113 21.39 18.19 19.69
C ASN A 113 20.11 17.95 18.86
N ARG A 114 19.41 19.02 18.48
CA ARG A 114 18.21 18.96 17.64
C ARG A 114 18.60 18.86 16.18
N PHE A 115 17.93 17.98 15.43
CA PHE A 115 18.04 18.00 13.97
C PHE A 115 17.38 19.27 13.41
N LEU A 116 18.02 19.87 12.41
CA LEU A 116 17.58 21.12 11.78
C LEU A 116 16.31 20.94 10.93
N GLU A 117 16.03 19.70 10.51
CA GLU A 117 14.91 19.37 9.64
C GLU A 117 13.97 18.34 10.30
N PRO A 118 12.65 18.56 10.21
CA PRO A 118 11.66 17.60 10.67
C PRO A 118 11.65 16.36 9.74
N THR A 119 11.51 15.17 10.33
CA THR A 119 11.49 13.90 9.58
C THR A 119 10.06 13.38 9.45
N ASN A 120 9.65 13.00 8.23
CA ASN A 120 8.33 12.41 7.98
C ASN A 120 8.19 11.03 8.64
N VAL A 121 7.00 10.76 9.15
CA VAL A 121 6.55 9.51 9.76
C VAL A 121 5.48 8.93 8.84
N ASP A 122 5.91 8.36 7.71
CA ASP A 122 5.08 7.62 6.76
C ASP A 122 5.44 6.12 6.77
#